data_AF-A0A7X4JWG4-F1
#
_entry.id   AF-A0A7X4JWG4-F1
#
_cell.length_a   1.000
_cell.length_b   1.000
_cell.length_c   1.000
_cell.angle_alpha   90.00
_cell.angle_beta   90.00
_cell.angle_gamma   90.00
#
_symmetry.space_group_name_H-M   'P 1'
#
loop_
_entity.id
_entity.type
_entity.pdbx_description
1 polymer ?
#
loop_
_entity_poly.entity_id
_entity_poly.type
_entity_poly.pdbx_seq_one_letter_code
_entity_poly.pdbx_strand_id
1 'polypeptide(L)'
;PEMLEAAGDTPVSSMQRQTLAGRFSGGDAEQASKAGDVAIENVRRLHAAGVPLLAGTDAPNPGTASGLSLHGELRLLRRAGLSGTEILAAATSVPAGIFGLDDRGFIEAGRIADLVLVGGDLEDDPSLSPRIVAIWKDGYPVDRGRVDQEWPQTQPASPAPATTLIADFEDGFGAAFGFGWQVASDRMQGGSSAVQVSVESGAL
;
A
#
# COMPACT_ATOMS: atom_id res chain seq x y z
N PRO A 1 1.88 9.96 -14.16
CA PRO A 1 3.01 9.95 -15.14
C PRO A 1 4.30 9.47 -14.48
N GLU A 2 4.76 10.14 -13.42
CA GLU A 2 5.98 9.78 -12.67
C GLU A 2 5.97 8.34 -12.14
N MET A 3 4.83 7.83 -11.66
CA MET A 3 4.72 6.45 -11.16
C MET A 3 4.83 5.38 -12.26
N LEU A 4 4.43 5.69 -13.49
CA LEU A 4 4.61 4.80 -14.64
C LEU A 4 6.05 4.86 -15.15
N GLU A 5 6.67 6.04 -15.15
CA GLU A 5 8.09 6.20 -15.43
C GLU A 5 8.95 5.47 -14.38
N ALA A 6 8.49 5.46 -13.12
CA ALA A 6 9.10 4.71 -12.04
C ALA A 6 9.02 3.19 -12.21
N ALA A 7 8.29 2.65 -13.20
CA ALA A 7 8.29 1.21 -13.47
C ALA A 7 9.57 0.75 -14.20
N GLY A 8 10.24 1.66 -14.92
CA GLY A 8 11.31 1.27 -15.85
C GLY A 8 10.84 0.19 -16.83
N ASP A 9 11.62 -0.88 -16.97
CA ASP A 9 11.28 -2.04 -17.82
C ASP A 9 10.33 -3.05 -17.13
N THR A 10 9.87 -2.77 -15.91
CA THR A 10 8.99 -3.68 -15.18
C THR A 10 7.63 -3.76 -15.86
N PRO A 11 7.14 -4.96 -16.24
CA PRO A 11 5.80 -5.11 -16.80
C PRO A 11 4.74 -4.58 -15.84
N VAL A 12 3.84 -3.74 -16.37
CA VAL A 12 2.72 -3.17 -15.62
C VAL A 12 1.43 -3.85 -16.09
N SER A 13 0.69 -4.47 -15.17
CA SER A 13 -0.58 -5.13 -15.47
C SER A 13 -1.69 -4.13 -15.83
N SER A 14 -2.78 -4.61 -16.44
CA SER A 14 -3.99 -3.82 -16.71
C SER A 14 -4.59 -3.23 -15.43
N MET A 15 -4.63 -4.01 -14.35
CA MET A 15 -5.12 -3.58 -13.04
C MET A 15 -4.28 -2.44 -12.47
N GLN A 16 -2.95 -2.56 -12.49
CA GLN A 16 -2.06 -1.48 -12.03
C GLN A 16 -2.24 -0.21 -12.86
N ARG A 17 -2.43 -0.32 -14.18
CA ARG A 17 -2.75 0.84 -15.04
C ARG A 17 -4.07 1.49 -14.64
N GLN A 18 -5.10 0.70 -14.35
CA GLN A 18 -6.40 1.19 -13.95
C GLN A 18 -6.35 1.93 -12.60
N THR A 19 -5.73 1.35 -11.57
CA THR A 19 -5.67 1.98 -10.24
C THR A 19 -4.83 3.27 -10.26
N LEU A 20 -3.72 3.31 -11.02
CA LEU A 20 -2.92 4.52 -11.22
C LEU A 20 -3.68 5.64 -11.96
N ALA A 21 -4.58 5.26 -12.88
CA ALA A 21 -5.44 6.21 -13.58
C ALA A 21 -6.59 6.73 -12.69
N GLY A 22 -6.95 6.00 -11.64
CA GLY A 22 -7.99 6.37 -10.69
C GLY A 22 -7.72 7.70 -9.99
N ARG A 23 -8.78 8.42 -9.65
CA ARG A 23 -8.74 9.66 -8.87
C ARG A 23 -9.82 9.60 -7.80
N PHE A 24 -9.53 10.16 -6.63
CA PHE A 24 -10.58 10.44 -5.66
C PHE A 24 -11.52 11.52 -6.20
N SER A 25 -12.82 11.36 -5.96
CA SER A 25 -13.83 12.32 -6.40
C SER A 25 -13.66 13.66 -5.70
N GLY A 26 -13.66 14.76 -6.46
CA GLY A 26 -13.68 16.13 -5.92
C GLY A 26 -12.32 16.81 -5.72
N GLY A 27 -11.21 16.20 -6.14
CA GLY A 27 -9.88 16.80 -6.02
C GLY A 27 -9.50 17.64 -7.25
N ASP A 28 -9.26 18.94 -7.05
CA ASP A 28 -8.70 19.82 -8.08
C ASP A 28 -7.19 19.56 -8.23
N ALA A 29 -6.67 19.51 -9.47
CA ALA A 29 -5.29 19.06 -9.73
C ALA A 29 -4.22 19.96 -9.09
N GLU A 30 -4.47 21.28 -9.05
CA GLU A 30 -3.60 22.25 -8.39
C GLU A 30 -3.59 22.05 -6.87
N GLN A 31 -4.74 21.72 -6.29
CA GLN A 31 -4.88 21.46 -4.86
C GLN A 31 -4.17 20.15 -4.46
N ALA A 32 -4.23 19.13 -5.32
CA ALA A 32 -3.46 17.90 -5.15
C ALA A 32 -1.94 18.13 -5.20
N SER A 33 -1.46 19.01 -6.09
CA SER A 33 -0.04 19.37 -6.17
C SER A 33 0.45 20.06 -4.90
N LYS A 34 -0.28 21.09 -4.43
CA LYS A 34 0.03 21.80 -3.18
C LYS A 34 -0.03 20.87 -1.97
N ALA A 35 -0.98 19.95 -1.93
CA ALA A 35 -1.07 18.94 -0.87
C ALA A 35 0.16 18.01 -0.86
N GLY A 36 0.67 17.63 -2.04
CA GLY A 36 1.89 16.83 -2.17
C GLY A 36 3.13 17.53 -1.61
N ASP A 37 3.32 18.82 -1.91
CA ASP A 37 4.45 19.59 -1.37
C ASP A 37 4.38 19.75 0.15
N VAL A 38 3.18 19.97 0.69
CA VAL A 38 2.95 20.01 2.14
C VAL A 38 3.26 18.66 2.79
N ALA A 39 2.86 17.55 2.15
CA ALA A 39 3.15 16.21 2.67
C ALA A 39 4.67 15.95 2.73
N ILE A 40 5.41 16.30 1.69
CA ILE A 40 6.88 16.16 1.66
C ILE A 40 7.54 17.00 2.76
N GLU A 41 7.11 18.26 2.93
CA GLU A 41 7.64 19.13 3.99
C GLU A 41 7.32 18.58 5.39
N ASN A 42 6.14 17.97 5.59
CA ASN A 42 5.80 17.33 6.86
C ASN A 42 6.69 16.11 7.14
N VAL A 43 6.94 15.26 6.14
CA VAL A 43 7.87 14.13 6.26
C VAL A 43 9.27 14.63 6.60
N ARG A 44 9.75 15.68 5.93
CA ARG A 44 11.05 16.31 6.25
C ARG A 44 11.13 16.79 7.70
N ARG A 45 10.07 17.41 8.22
CA ARG A 45 10.01 17.87 9.62
C ARG A 45 10.03 16.71 10.63
N LEU A 46 9.30 15.63 10.33
CA LEU A 46 9.29 14.42 11.16
C LEU A 46 10.66 13.74 11.16
N HIS A 47 11.29 13.64 9.99
CA HIS A 47 12.66 13.15 9.83
C HIS A 47 13.65 13.97 10.66
N ALA A 48 13.61 15.31 10.53
CA ALA A 48 14.45 16.21 11.31
C ALA A 48 14.21 16.14 12.83
N ALA A 49 13.02 15.71 13.25
CA ALA A 49 12.68 15.50 14.65
C ALA A 49 13.08 14.09 15.17
N GLY A 50 13.67 13.24 14.34
CA GLY A 50 14.06 11.88 14.70
C GLY A 50 12.91 10.88 14.84
N VAL A 51 11.75 11.19 14.25
CA VAL A 51 10.61 10.26 14.23
C VAL A 51 10.92 9.11 13.27
N PRO A 52 10.73 7.84 13.66
CA PRO A 52 10.87 6.71 12.75
C PRO A 52 9.90 6.83 11.55
N LEU A 53 10.43 6.69 10.34
CA LEU A 53 9.66 6.75 9.10
C LEU A 53 9.66 5.39 8.40
N LEU A 54 8.51 5.02 7.83
CA LEU A 54 8.31 3.76 7.09
C LEU A 54 7.87 4.11 5.67
N ALA A 55 8.29 3.30 4.70
CA ALA A 55 7.76 3.39 3.33
C ALA A 55 6.38 2.74 3.27
N GLY A 56 5.36 3.49 2.84
CA GLY A 56 3.98 3.01 2.73
C GLY A 56 3.27 3.65 1.54
N THR A 57 2.51 2.86 0.78
CA THR A 57 1.97 3.31 -0.52
C THR A 57 0.47 3.53 -0.54
N ASP A 58 -0.24 3.07 0.49
CA ASP A 58 -1.71 3.05 0.54
C ASP A 58 -2.38 2.30 -0.63
N ALA A 59 -1.63 1.42 -1.32
CA ALA A 59 -2.17 0.60 -2.37
C ALA A 59 -3.23 -0.38 -1.85
N PRO A 60 -4.35 -0.60 -2.58
CA PRO A 60 -4.59 -0.23 -3.98
C PRO A 60 -5.48 1.02 -4.18
N ASN A 61 -5.42 2.03 -3.31
CA ASN A 61 -6.25 3.23 -3.44
C ASN A 61 -6.06 3.97 -4.79
N PRO A 62 -7.07 4.74 -5.26
CA PRO A 62 -6.96 5.53 -6.48
C PRO A 62 -5.67 6.36 -6.56
N GLY A 63 -4.92 6.21 -7.65
CA GLY A 63 -3.61 6.86 -7.84
C GLY A 63 -2.40 6.03 -7.41
N THR A 64 -2.61 4.84 -6.85
CA THR A 64 -1.55 3.94 -6.36
C THR A 64 -1.68 2.54 -6.98
N ALA A 65 -0.63 1.72 -6.89
CA ALA A 65 -0.61 0.37 -7.42
C ALA A 65 0.30 -0.55 -6.59
N SER A 66 -0.19 -1.76 -6.30
CA SER A 66 0.58 -2.76 -5.56
C SER A 66 1.90 -3.10 -6.26
N GLY A 67 2.97 -3.17 -5.48
CA GLY A 67 4.34 -3.31 -5.96
C GLY A 67 4.90 -1.99 -6.52
N LEU A 68 4.34 -1.52 -7.63
CA LEU A 68 4.88 -0.38 -8.38
C LEU A 68 4.93 0.92 -7.57
N SER A 69 3.92 1.18 -6.71
CA SER A 69 3.90 2.42 -5.95
C SER A 69 5.04 2.57 -4.95
N LEU A 70 5.65 1.46 -4.51
CA LEU A 70 6.75 1.51 -3.56
C LEU A 70 7.96 2.22 -4.16
N HIS A 71 8.23 2.02 -5.45
CA HIS A 71 9.34 2.69 -6.15
C HIS A 71 9.19 4.21 -6.22
N GLY A 72 7.95 4.71 -6.30
CA GLY A 72 7.69 6.14 -6.22
C GLY A 72 7.84 6.66 -4.79
N GLU A 73 7.36 5.90 -3.81
CA GLU A 73 7.48 6.23 -2.39
C GLU A 73 8.95 6.42 -1.96
N LEU A 74 9.86 5.54 -2.41
CA LEU A 74 11.30 5.70 -2.13
C LEU A 74 11.88 7.02 -2.69
N ARG A 75 11.38 7.48 -3.84
CA ARG A 75 11.78 8.77 -4.42
C ARG A 75 11.19 9.94 -3.64
N LEU A 76 9.96 9.82 -3.13
CA LEU A 76 9.34 10.83 -2.29
C LEU A 76 10.08 10.99 -0.97
N LEU A 77 10.50 9.88 -0.34
CA LEU A 77 11.35 9.91 0.86
C LEU A 77 12.71 10.58 0.58
N ARG A 78 13.33 10.33 -0.58
CA ARG A 78 14.54 11.06 -1.00
C ARG A 78 14.29 12.55 -1.16
N ARG A 79 13.17 12.93 -1.78
CA ARG A 79 12.76 14.35 -1.91
C ARG A 79 12.51 15.00 -0.55
N ALA A 80 12.04 14.23 0.43
CA ALA A 80 11.87 14.68 1.82
C ALA A 80 13.19 14.78 2.60
N GLY A 81 14.33 14.37 2.02
CA GLY A 81 15.66 14.57 2.59
C GLY A 81 16.30 13.35 3.25
N LEU A 82 15.68 12.17 3.16
CA LEU A 82 16.28 10.95 3.70
C LEU A 82 17.50 10.51 2.85
N SER A 83 18.55 10.05 3.53
CA SER A 83 19.69 9.38 2.91
C SER A 83 19.28 8.02 2.33
N GLY A 84 20.09 7.45 1.43
CA GLY A 84 19.79 6.16 0.82
C GLY A 84 19.67 5.04 1.85
N THR A 85 20.59 5.00 2.82
CA THR A 85 20.51 4.05 3.96
C THR A 85 19.23 4.22 4.76
N GLU A 86 18.78 5.44 5.05
CA GLU A 86 17.51 5.69 5.76
C GLU A 86 16.30 5.25 4.94
N ILE A 87 16.31 5.45 3.62
CA ILE A 87 15.24 5.01 2.71
C ILE A 87 15.15 3.49 2.68
N LEU A 88 16.30 2.79 2.58
CA LEU A 88 16.34 1.33 2.61
C LEU A 88 15.88 0.80 3.97
N ALA A 89 16.29 1.43 5.06
CA ALA A 89 15.85 1.07 6.41
C ALA A 89 14.33 1.27 6.57
N ALA A 90 13.78 2.38 6.09
CA ALA A 90 12.34 2.68 6.09
C ALA A 90 11.51 1.63 5.31
N ALA A 91 12.11 0.98 4.32
CA ALA A 91 11.48 -0.08 3.54
C ALA A 91 11.76 -1.50 4.08
N THR A 92 12.65 -1.68 5.07
CA THR A 92 13.11 -3.00 5.53
C THR A 92 13.19 -3.11 7.06
N SER A 93 14.28 -2.67 7.67
CA SER A 93 14.59 -2.89 9.09
C SER A 93 13.71 -2.10 10.05
N VAL A 94 13.32 -0.86 9.69
CA VAL A 94 12.46 -0.02 10.52
C VAL A 94 11.05 -0.61 10.67
N PRO A 95 10.32 -0.97 9.60
CA PRO A 95 9.02 -1.62 9.76
C PRO A 95 9.13 -2.98 10.45
N ALA A 96 10.20 -3.75 10.21
CA ALA A 96 10.42 -5.00 10.94
C ALA A 96 10.53 -4.78 12.45
N GLY A 97 11.31 -3.79 12.90
CA GLY A 97 11.44 -3.44 14.31
C GLY A 97 10.13 -2.93 14.93
N ILE A 98 9.39 -2.08 14.22
CA ILE A 98 8.12 -1.51 14.71
C ILE A 98 7.02 -2.56 14.82
N PHE A 99 6.99 -3.53 13.90
CA PHE A 99 6.01 -4.61 13.90
C PHE A 99 6.43 -5.83 14.73
N GLY A 100 7.61 -5.83 15.35
CA GLY A 100 8.11 -6.95 16.14
C GLY A 100 8.43 -8.20 15.29
N LEU A 101 8.91 -8.00 14.05
CA LEU A 101 9.30 -9.05 13.14
C LEU A 101 10.80 -9.30 13.23
N ASP A 102 11.21 -10.12 14.20
CA ASP A 102 12.62 -10.37 14.51
C ASP A 102 13.34 -11.23 13.45
N ASP A 103 12.58 -11.90 12.59
CA ASP A 103 13.04 -12.88 11.61
C ASP A 103 13.39 -12.29 10.23
N ARG A 104 13.17 -10.98 10.00
CA ARG A 104 13.36 -10.32 8.69
C ARG A 104 13.80 -8.86 8.80
N GLY A 105 13.94 -8.20 7.65
CA GLY A 105 14.33 -6.78 7.56
C GLY A 105 15.84 -6.51 7.59
N PHE A 106 16.65 -7.55 7.80
CA PHE A 106 18.11 -7.49 7.79
C PHE A 106 18.69 -8.69 7.04
N ILE A 107 19.86 -8.50 6.41
CA ILE A 107 20.63 -9.57 5.77
C ILE A 107 21.63 -10.12 6.79
N GLU A 108 21.20 -11.11 7.57
CA GLU A 108 21.99 -11.72 8.64
C GLU A 108 21.72 -13.23 8.72
N ALA A 109 22.72 -14.00 9.17
CA ALA A 109 22.55 -15.44 9.35
C ALA A 109 21.50 -15.75 10.42
N GLY A 110 20.63 -16.72 10.16
CA GLY A 110 19.54 -17.12 11.05
C GLY A 110 18.21 -16.38 10.83
N ARG A 111 18.18 -15.38 9.95
CA ARG A 111 16.95 -14.71 9.50
C ARG A 111 16.39 -15.35 8.22
N ILE A 112 15.11 -15.11 7.93
CA ILE A 112 14.46 -15.58 6.69
C ILE A 112 15.14 -14.93 5.49
N ALA A 113 15.41 -15.72 4.46
CA ALA A 113 16.06 -15.27 3.23
C ALA A 113 15.05 -14.62 2.25
N ASP A 114 14.40 -13.55 2.71
CA ASP A 114 13.61 -12.63 1.88
C ASP A 114 14.54 -11.55 1.32
N LEU A 115 14.98 -11.71 0.08
CA LEU A 115 16.03 -10.90 -0.53
C LEU A 115 15.59 -10.34 -1.88
N VAL A 116 16.04 -9.12 -2.19
CA VAL A 116 15.89 -8.51 -3.51
C VAL A 116 17.25 -8.03 -3.98
N LEU A 117 17.71 -8.54 -5.12
CA LEU A 117 18.89 -8.03 -5.80
C LEU A 117 18.46 -6.99 -6.82
N VAL A 118 19.05 -5.80 -6.75
CA VAL A 118 18.77 -4.68 -7.65
C VAL A 118 20.04 -4.28 -8.40
N GLY A 119 19.89 -3.94 -9.68
CA GLY A 119 20.98 -3.49 -10.54
C GLY A 119 21.30 -2.01 -10.31
N GLY A 120 22.46 -1.76 -9.71
CA GLY A 120 22.94 -0.43 -9.36
C GLY A 120 23.01 -0.22 -7.85
N ASP A 121 23.35 0.99 -7.43
CA ASP A 121 23.50 1.35 -6.01
C ASP A 121 22.28 2.16 -5.54
N LEU A 122 21.48 1.57 -4.65
CA LEU A 122 20.29 2.20 -4.09
C LEU A 122 20.59 3.19 -2.97
N GLU A 123 21.77 3.12 -2.38
CA GLU A 123 22.20 4.11 -1.39
C GLU A 123 22.48 5.45 -2.07
N ASP A 124 23.09 5.40 -3.24
CA ASP A 124 23.34 6.57 -4.09
C ASP A 124 22.07 7.07 -4.78
N ASP A 125 21.33 6.17 -5.45
CA ASP A 125 20.14 6.50 -6.25
C ASP A 125 18.97 5.51 -6.03
N PRO A 126 18.01 5.84 -5.16
CA PRO A 126 16.83 4.99 -4.93
C PRO A 126 15.90 4.89 -6.15
N SER A 127 16.07 5.74 -7.17
CA SER A 127 15.32 5.65 -8.44
C SER A 127 15.63 4.38 -9.23
N LEU A 128 16.75 3.71 -8.91
CA LEU A 128 17.16 2.43 -9.48
C LEU A 128 16.40 1.23 -8.91
N SER A 129 15.57 1.42 -7.86
CA SER A 129 14.79 0.35 -7.22
C SER A 129 13.95 -0.54 -8.17
N PRO A 130 13.46 -0.10 -9.35
CA PRO A 130 12.74 -0.96 -10.29
C PRO A 130 13.65 -1.94 -11.05
N ARG A 131 14.98 -1.75 -11.04
CA ARG A 131 15.97 -2.57 -11.75
C ARG A 131 16.23 -3.90 -11.04
N ILE A 132 15.17 -4.58 -10.61
CA ILE A 132 15.26 -5.83 -9.86
C ILE A 132 15.83 -6.94 -10.76
N VAL A 133 16.94 -7.51 -10.35
CA VAL A 133 17.62 -8.61 -11.03
C VAL A 133 17.06 -9.95 -10.58
N ALA A 134 16.86 -10.13 -9.28
CA ALA A 134 16.37 -11.37 -8.70
C ALA A 134 15.66 -11.11 -7.37
N ILE A 135 14.74 -12.00 -7.03
CA ILE A 135 13.99 -11.98 -5.78
C ILE A 135 14.08 -13.39 -5.20
N TRP A 136 14.31 -13.47 -3.89
CA TRP A 136 14.16 -14.69 -3.11
C TRP A 136 13.11 -14.43 -2.04
N LYS A 137 12.21 -15.39 -1.88
CA LYS A 137 11.22 -15.40 -0.80
C LYS A 137 11.38 -16.70 -0.03
N ASP A 138 11.62 -16.60 1.26
CA ASP A 138 11.91 -17.75 2.13
C ASP A 138 13.08 -18.60 1.58
N GLY A 139 14.08 -17.95 0.97
CA GLY A 139 15.22 -18.60 0.33
C GLY A 139 14.95 -19.19 -1.06
N TYR A 140 13.72 -19.19 -1.54
CA TYR A 140 13.36 -19.71 -2.86
C TYR A 140 13.38 -18.60 -3.92
N PRO A 141 14.06 -18.81 -5.07
CA PRO A 141 14.05 -17.83 -6.15
C PRO A 141 12.63 -17.68 -6.71
N VAL A 142 12.21 -16.43 -6.93
CA VAL A 142 10.90 -16.09 -7.51
C VAL A 142 11.05 -15.87 -9.01
N ASP A 143 10.26 -16.59 -9.80
CA ASP A 143 10.16 -16.39 -11.24
C ASP A 143 9.38 -15.11 -11.57
N ARG A 144 10.07 -14.11 -12.11
CA ARG A 144 9.49 -12.82 -12.53
C ARG A 144 8.77 -12.88 -13.88
N GLY A 145 8.87 -13.97 -14.64
CA GLY A 145 8.16 -14.14 -15.91
C GLY A 145 6.65 -14.40 -15.75
N ARG A 146 6.17 -14.55 -14.51
CA ARG A 146 4.79 -14.96 -14.20
C ARG A 146 3.76 -13.80 -14.13
N VAL A 147 4.07 -12.62 -14.68
CA VAL A 147 3.23 -11.40 -14.56
C VAL A 147 2.00 -11.42 -15.49
N ASP A 148 1.89 -12.39 -16.39
CA ASP A 148 0.71 -12.56 -17.26
C ASP A 148 -0.46 -13.29 -16.59
N GLN A 149 -0.34 -13.68 -15.31
CA GLN A 149 -1.53 -14.13 -14.59
C GLN A 149 -2.41 -12.92 -14.31
N GLU A 150 -3.49 -12.79 -15.09
CA GLU A 150 -4.66 -12.01 -14.71
C GLU A 150 -5.06 -12.44 -13.29
N TRP A 151 -4.76 -11.61 -12.29
CA TRP A 151 -5.40 -11.77 -10.99
C TRP A 151 -6.91 -11.67 -11.22
N PRO A 152 -7.71 -12.61 -10.68
CA PRO A 152 -9.15 -12.60 -10.87
C PRO A 152 -9.66 -11.22 -10.51
N GLN A 153 -10.22 -10.54 -11.51
CA GLN A 153 -10.75 -9.19 -11.39
C GLN A 153 -11.61 -9.12 -10.13
N THR A 154 -11.25 -8.27 -9.17
CA THR A 154 -12.24 -7.82 -8.19
C THR A 154 -13.36 -7.20 -9.01
N GLN A 155 -14.55 -7.79 -8.95
CA GLN A 155 -15.72 -7.34 -9.71
C GLN A 155 -15.81 -5.81 -9.66
N PRO A 156 -16.10 -5.13 -10.79
CA PRO A 156 -16.31 -3.69 -10.77
C PRO A 156 -17.33 -3.35 -9.68
N ALA A 157 -17.05 -2.31 -8.90
CA ALA A 157 -17.96 -1.87 -7.86
C ALA A 157 -19.35 -1.68 -8.47
N SER A 158 -20.36 -2.28 -7.85
CA SER A 158 -21.74 -2.10 -8.29
C SER A 158 -22.07 -0.60 -8.32
N PRO A 159 -22.82 -0.12 -9.33
CA PRO A 159 -23.19 1.29 -9.41
C PRO A 159 -23.86 1.73 -8.11
N ALA A 160 -23.62 2.98 -7.70
CA ALA A 160 -24.31 3.56 -6.55
C ALA A 160 -25.83 3.41 -6.75
N PRO A 161 -26.58 2.95 -5.75
CA PRO A 161 -28.01 2.73 -5.91
C PRO A 161 -28.71 4.07 -6.17
N ALA A 162 -29.84 4.01 -6.88
CA ALA A 162 -30.66 5.18 -7.18
C ALA A 162 -31.37 5.78 -5.95
N THR A 163 -31.27 5.10 -4.79
CA THR A 163 -31.90 5.52 -3.53
C THR A 163 -30.92 6.23 -2.62
N THR A 164 -31.42 7.21 -1.85
CA THR A 164 -30.69 7.85 -0.75
C THR A 164 -30.76 7.04 0.53
N LEU A 165 -31.63 6.02 0.60
CA LEU A 165 -31.72 5.12 1.74
C LEU A 165 -30.57 4.11 1.70
N ILE A 166 -29.70 4.16 2.70
CA ILE A 166 -28.56 3.25 2.83
C ILE A 166 -28.99 1.97 3.56
N ALA A 167 -29.63 2.11 4.72
CA ALA A 167 -30.23 1.03 5.51
C ALA A 167 -31.27 1.67 6.47
N ASP A 168 -32.37 0.97 6.75
CA ASP A 168 -33.38 1.37 7.74
C ASP A 168 -33.38 0.47 8.99
N PHE A 169 -32.67 -0.66 8.95
CA PHE A 169 -32.55 -1.65 10.01
C PHE A 169 -33.86 -2.35 10.40
N GLU A 170 -34.94 -2.18 9.62
CA GLU A 170 -36.22 -2.83 9.86
C GLU A 170 -36.13 -4.34 9.60
N ASP A 171 -35.35 -4.73 8.59
CA ASP A 171 -35.07 -6.13 8.22
C ASP A 171 -33.65 -6.56 8.61
N GLY A 172 -33.17 -6.09 9.77
CA GLY A 172 -31.86 -6.46 10.30
C GLY A 172 -30.70 -5.64 9.72
N PHE A 173 -29.60 -6.29 9.35
CA PHE A 173 -28.37 -5.62 8.90
C PHE A 173 -28.29 -5.38 7.39
N GLY A 174 -29.40 -5.51 6.67
CA GLY A 174 -29.47 -5.25 5.24
C GLY A 174 -29.13 -3.80 4.88
N ALA A 175 -28.58 -3.59 3.69
CA ALA A 175 -28.39 -2.26 3.10
C ALA A 175 -28.86 -2.28 1.65
N ALA A 176 -29.26 -1.12 1.12
CA ALA A 176 -29.74 -0.99 -0.27
C ALA A 176 -28.66 -1.28 -1.33
N PHE A 177 -27.39 -1.33 -0.92
CA PHE A 177 -26.24 -1.66 -1.76
C PHE A 177 -25.10 -2.26 -0.94
N GLY A 178 -24.15 -2.91 -1.62
CA GLY A 178 -23.02 -3.57 -0.97
C GLY A 178 -23.43 -4.87 -0.29
N PHE A 179 -22.67 -5.28 0.74
CA PHE A 179 -22.85 -6.57 1.43
C PHE A 179 -23.65 -6.44 2.74
N GLY A 180 -24.38 -5.33 2.92
CA GLY A 180 -25.01 -4.99 4.19
C GLY A 180 -24.00 -4.58 5.27
N TRP A 181 -24.51 -4.39 6.48
CA TRP A 181 -23.68 -4.22 7.67
C TRP A 181 -23.16 -5.58 8.12
N GLN A 182 -21.84 -5.68 8.29
CA GLN A 182 -21.19 -6.92 8.69
C GLN A 182 -20.36 -6.72 9.95
N VAL A 183 -20.30 -7.77 10.76
CA VAL A 183 -19.43 -7.80 11.92
C VAL A 183 -18.00 -8.07 11.44
N ALA A 184 -17.12 -7.08 11.60
CA ALA A 184 -15.69 -7.25 11.38
C ALA A 184 -14.99 -7.61 12.71
N SER A 185 -14.17 -8.66 12.70
CA SER A 185 -13.31 -9.02 13.82
C SER A 185 -11.98 -9.59 13.32
N ASP A 186 -10.96 -9.53 14.18
CA ASP A 186 -9.62 -10.09 13.94
C ASP A 186 -9.61 -11.63 13.88
N ARG A 187 -10.70 -12.31 14.27
CA ARG A 187 -10.82 -13.77 14.23
C ARG A 187 -10.58 -14.39 12.87
N MET A 188 -10.94 -13.70 11.79
CA MET A 188 -10.67 -14.20 10.42
C MET A 188 -9.17 -14.32 10.13
N GLN A 189 -8.33 -13.63 10.90
CA GLN A 189 -6.86 -13.72 10.85
C GLN A 189 -6.27 -14.42 12.09
N GLY A 190 -7.07 -15.19 12.83
CA GLY A 190 -6.61 -15.95 14.01
C GLY A 190 -6.60 -15.16 15.32
N GLY A 191 -7.17 -13.95 15.35
CA GLY A 191 -7.31 -13.15 16.56
C GLY A 191 -8.38 -13.68 17.53
N SER A 192 -8.43 -13.10 18.74
CA SER A 192 -9.28 -13.57 19.84
C SER A 192 -10.50 -12.68 20.12
N SER A 193 -10.66 -11.58 19.38
CA SER A 193 -11.73 -10.62 19.63
C SER A 193 -13.10 -11.25 19.32
N ALA A 194 -14.06 -10.98 20.20
CA ALA A 194 -15.45 -11.36 20.03
C ALA A 194 -16.29 -10.09 19.90
N VAL A 195 -17.14 -10.05 18.88
CA VAL A 195 -18.10 -8.96 18.67
C VAL A 195 -19.50 -9.55 18.68
N GLN A 196 -20.38 -8.94 19.47
CA GLN A 196 -21.82 -9.21 19.47
C GLN A 196 -22.54 -7.97 18.97
N VAL A 197 -23.48 -8.14 18.05
CA VAL A 197 -24.32 -7.06 17.53
C VAL A 197 -25.77 -7.53 17.59
N SER A 198 -26.66 -6.65 18.05
CA SER A 198 -28.11 -6.83 18.08
C SER A 198 -28.77 -5.61 17.46
N VAL A 199 -29.89 -5.84 16.77
CA VAL A 199 -30.83 -4.77 16.44
C VAL A 199 -31.80 -4.68 17.62
N GLU A 200 -31.87 -3.51 18.23
CA GLU A 200 -32.83 -3.23 19.30
C GLU A 200 -33.89 -2.29 18.77
N SER A 201 -35.16 -2.54 19.12
CA SER A 201 -36.24 -1.62 18.83
C SER A 201 -35.99 -0.31 19.58
N GLY A 202 -35.52 0.70 18.86
CA GLY A 202 -35.38 2.05 19.41
C GLY A 202 -36.75 2.63 19.68
N ALA A 203 -37.00 3.06 20.92
CA ALA A 203 -38.11 3.96 21.19
C ALA A 203 -37.69 5.36 20.70
N LEU A 204 -38.14 5.72 19.49
CA LEU A 204 -38.37 7.12 19.11
C LEU A 204 -39.87 7.35 19.06
#